data_AF-A0A3C2EBZ9-F1
#
_entry.id   AF-A0A3C2EBZ9-F1
#
_cell.length_a   1.000
_cell.length_b   1.000
_cell.length_c   1.000
_cell.angle_alpha   90.00
_cell.angle_beta   90.00
_cell.angle_gamma   90.00
#
_symmetry.space_group_name_H-M   'P 1'
#
loop_
_entity.id
_entity.type
_entity.pdbx_description
1 polymer ?
#
loop_
_entity_poly.entity_id
_entity_poly.type
_entity_poly.pdbx_seq_one_letter_code
_entity_poly.pdbx_strand_id
1 'polypeptide(L)'
;MENEIIAVQQLIVEYVETPESSEALAEEQFIEMIAKRVEELMETNMELFFNHLYRMDVSEQKIFRALHPATELNESVYITLARIIYERQK
;
A
#
# COMPACT_ATOMS: atom_id res chain seq x y z
N MET A 1 16.48 -21.63 -22.69
CA MET A 1 16.78 -20.19 -22.54
C MET A 1 15.86 -19.30 -23.38
N GLU A 2 15.97 -19.18 -24.71
CA GLU A 2 15.08 -18.28 -25.49
C GLU A 2 13.58 -18.65 -25.40
N ASN A 3 13.25 -19.95 -25.45
CA ASN A 3 11.86 -20.41 -25.34
C ASN A 3 11.24 -20.19 -23.94
N GLU A 4 12.06 -20.15 -22.89
CA GLU A 4 11.59 -19.92 -21.52
C GLU A 4 11.29 -18.44 -21.30
N ILE A 5 12.08 -17.54 -21.89
CA ILE A 5 11.84 -16.09 -21.83
C ILE A 5 10.54 -15.72 -22.55
N ILE A 6 10.28 -16.31 -23.73
CA ILE A 6 9.05 -16.07 -24.49
C ILE A 6 7.83 -16.58 -23.74
N ALA A 7 7.91 -17.76 -23.12
CA ALA A 7 6.82 -18.31 -22.31
C ALA A 7 6.50 -17.42 -21.09
N VAL A 8 7.53 -16.90 -20.41
CA VAL A 8 7.36 -15.96 -19.29
C VAL A 8 6.74 -14.64 -19.76
N GLN A 9 7.16 -14.11 -20.91
CA GLN A 9 6.58 -12.89 -21.48
C GLN A 9 5.11 -13.08 -21.86
N GLN A 10 4.73 -14.22 -22.43
CA GLN A 10 3.32 -14.51 -22.75
C GLN A 10 2.46 -14.65 -21.49
N LEU A 11 2.98 -15.28 -20.44
CA LEU A 11 2.28 -15.38 -19.14
C LEU A 11 2.06 -14.00 -18.49
N ILE A 12 3.03 -13.08 -18.61
CA ILE A 12 2.87 -11.71 -18.11
C ILE A 12 1.78 -10.95 -18.87
N VAL A 13 1.75 -11.10 -20.20
CA VAL A 13 0.71 -10.46 -21.04
C VAL A 13 -0.68 -10.99 -20.70
N GLU A 14 -0.83 -12.31 -20.58
CA GLU A 14 -2.11 -12.94 -20.22
C GLU A 14 -2.57 -12.55 -18.81
N TYR A 15 -1.64 -12.46 -17.85
CA TYR A 15 -1.96 -11.99 -16.49
C TYR A 15 -2.38 -10.52 -16.47
N VAL A 16 -1.88 -9.66 -17.33
CA VAL A 16 -2.20 -8.22 -17.35
C VAL A 16 -3.54 -7.92 -18.04
N GLU A 17 -4.04 -8.80 -18.91
CA GLU A 17 -5.26 -8.58 -19.69
C GLU A 17 -6.58 -8.97 -19.00
N THR A 18 -6.54 -9.55 -17.79
CA THR A 18 -7.78 -9.89 -17.07
C THR A 18 -8.34 -8.68 -16.31
N PRO A 19 -9.68 -8.49 -16.26
CA PRO A 19 -10.27 -7.38 -15.51
C PRO A 19 -9.89 -7.37 -14.03
N GLU A 20 -9.83 -8.55 -13.40
CA GLU A 20 -9.48 -8.70 -11.98
C GLU A 20 -8.03 -8.31 -11.69
N SER A 21 -7.09 -8.62 -12.59
CA SER A 21 -5.69 -8.23 -12.42
C SER A 21 -5.47 -6.74 -12.68
N SER A 22 -6.23 -6.13 -13.59
CA SER A 22 -6.22 -4.68 -13.80
C SER A 22 -6.73 -3.91 -12.58
N GLU A 23 -7.80 -4.40 -11.94
CA GLU A 23 -8.32 -3.82 -10.69
C GLU A 23 -7.32 -3.96 -9.54
N ALA A 24 -6.68 -5.12 -9.39
CA ALA A 24 -5.65 -5.34 -8.37
C ALA A 24 -4.42 -4.44 -8.58
N LEU A 25 -3.99 -4.24 -9.84
CA LEU A 25 -2.92 -3.31 -10.19
C LEU A 25 -3.28 -1.87 -9.85
N ALA A 26 -4.52 -1.45 -10.14
CA ALA A 26 -5.00 -0.12 -9.81
C ALA A 26 -5.09 0.10 -8.29
N GLU A 27 -5.54 -0.90 -7.54
CA GLU A 27 -5.55 -0.89 -6.07
C GLU A 27 -4.13 -0.70 -5.51
N GLU A 28 -3.16 -1.48 -5.99
CA GLU A 28 -1.79 -1.37 -5.50
C GLU A 28 -1.16 -0.01 -5.83
N GLN A 29 -1.41 0.53 -7.03
CA GLN A 29 -0.98 1.89 -7.39
C GLN A 29 -1.60 2.95 -6.46
N PHE A 30 -2.86 2.78 -6.08
CA PHE A 30 -3.52 3.70 -5.15
C PHE A 30 -2.91 3.60 -3.75
N ILE A 31 -2.59 2.39 -3.28
CA ILE A 31 -1.89 2.17 -2.02
C ILE A 31 -0.51 2.84 -2.03
N GLU A 32 0.25 2.71 -3.12
CA GLU A 32 1.54 3.39 -3.27
C GLU A 32 1.41 4.92 -3.22
N MET A 33 0.38 5.49 -3.85
CA MET A 33 0.10 6.92 -3.79
C MET A 33 -0.19 7.39 -2.36
N ILE A 34 -1.00 6.63 -1.60
CA ILE A 34 -1.26 6.91 -0.19
C ILE A 34 0.04 6.81 0.61
N ALA A 35 0.85 5.77 0.38
CA ALA A 35 2.08 5.53 1.12
C ALA A 35 3.08 6.67 0.95
N LYS A 36 3.26 7.16 -0.27
CA LYS A 36 4.07 8.36 -0.54
C LYS A 36 3.56 9.57 0.23
N ARG A 37 2.24 9.76 0.27
CA ARG A 37 1.65 10.87 1.03
C ARG A 37 1.85 10.71 2.54
N VAL A 38 1.77 9.50 3.05
CA VAL A 38 2.03 9.18 4.45
C VAL A 38 3.48 9.48 4.80
N GLU A 39 4.43 9.04 3.99
CA GLU A 39 5.86 9.34 4.14
C GLU A 39 6.10 10.85 4.24
N GLU A 40 5.63 11.61 3.23
CA GLU A 40 5.74 13.07 3.21
C GLU A 40 5.19 13.71 4.49
N LEU A 41 4.01 13.29 4.95
CA LEU A 41 3.38 13.87 6.14
C LEU A 41 4.11 13.48 7.42
N MET A 42 4.60 12.23 7.54
CA MET A 42 5.35 11.80 8.71
C MET A 42 6.69 12.53 8.84
N GLU A 43 7.34 12.82 7.71
CA GLU A 43 8.61 13.55 7.67
C GLU A 43 8.45 15.06 7.87
N THR A 44 7.37 15.66 7.35
CA THR A 44 7.20 17.13 7.35
C THR A 44 6.28 17.64 8.45
N ASN A 45 5.22 16.92 8.78
CA ASN A 45 4.23 17.35 9.77
C ASN A 45 3.43 16.16 10.34
N MET A 46 4.02 15.53 11.35
CA MET A 46 3.44 14.38 12.02
C MET A 46 2.10 14.68 12.71
N GLU A 47 1.88 15.90 13.21
CA GLU A 47 0.60 16.30 13.79
C GLU A 47 -0.51 16.28 12.73
N LEU A 48 -0.22 16.82 11.54
CA LEU A 48 -1.15 16.81 10.42
C LEU A 48 -1.47 15.38 9.96
N PHE A 49 -0.48 14.49 9.94
CA PHE A 49 -0.69 13.07 9.67
C PHE A 49 -1.73 12.46 10.62
N PHE A 50 -1.52 12.58 11.94
CA PHE A 50 -2.45 12.03 12.93
C PHE A 50 -3.84 12.67 12.82
N ASN A 51 -3.92 13.99 12.62
CA ASN A 51 -5.21 14.68 12.41
C ASN A 51 -5.99 14.12 11.22
N HIS A 52 -5.32 13.71 10.14
CA HIS A 52 -5.99 13.04 9.02
C HIS A 52 -6.54 11.67 9.43
N LEU A 53 -5.73 10.86 10.12
CA LEU A 53 -6.15 9.53 10.59
C LEU A 53 -7.39 9.60 11.49
N TYR A 54 -7.42 10.57 12.41
CA TYR A 54 -8.57 10.82 13.28
C TYR A 54 -9.84 11.13 12.51
N ARG A 55 -9.76 12.02 11.49
CA ARG A 55 -10.92 12.39 10.67
C ARG A 55 -11.44 11.23 9.81
N MET A 56 -10.57 10.31 9.45
CA MET A 56 -10.92 9.10 8.69
C MET A 56 -11.41 7.95 9.60
N ASP A 57 -11.43 8.14 10.92
CA ASP A 57 -11.80 7.10 11.89
C ASP A 57 -10.96 5.81 11.69
N VAL A 58 -9.65 6.01 11.51
CA VAL A 58 -8.68 4.91 11.38
C VAL A 58 -8.34 4.37 12.77
N SER A 59 -8.29 3.05 12.90
CA SER A 59 -8.03 2.38 14.19
C SER A 59 -6.65 2.75 14.76
N GLU A 60 -6.64 3.47 15.88
CA GLU A 60 -5.42 3.81 16.62
C GLU A 60 -4.59 2.57 16.98
N GLN A 61 -5.24 1.46 17.32
CA GLN A 61 -4.56 0.20 17.66
C GLN A 61 -3.78 -0.34 16.46
N LYS A 62 -4.36 -0.28 15.24
CA LYS A 62 -3.67 -0.70 14.01
C LYS A 62 -2.47 0.20 13.72
N ILE A 63 -2.63 1.53 13.88
CA ILE A 63 -1.57 2.52 13.67
C ILE A 63 -0.44 2.32 14.68
N PHE A 64 -0.76 2.18 15.97
CA PHE A 64 0.23 1.96 17.02
C PHE A 64 1.03 0.68 16.76
N ARG A 65 0.36 -0.40 16.39
CA ARG A 65 1.04 -1.66 16.05
C ARG A 65 1.97 -1.48 14.85
N ALA A 66 1.54 -0.78 13.79
CA ALA A 66 2.38 -0.55 12.61
C ALA A 66 3.62 0.29 12.92
N LEU A 67 3.51 1.27 13.82
CA LEU A 67 4.63 2.13 14.23
C LEU A 67 5.52 1.53 15.32
N HIS A 68 5.10 0.43 15.96
CA HIS A 68 5.80 -0.12 17.10
C HIS A 68 7.14 -0.76 16.67
N PRO A 69 8.30 -0.41 17.29
CA PRO A 69 9.61 -0.89 16.85
C PRO A 69 9.81 -2.40 16.88
N ALA A 70 9.06 -3.12 17.73
CA ALA A 70 9.11 -4.57 17.83
C ALA A 70 8.14 -5.28 16.86
N THR A 71 7.35 -4.55 16.08
CA THR A 71 6.51 -5.15 15.06
C THR A 71 7.36 -5.47 13.83
N GLU A 72 7.45 -6.75 13.50
CA GLU A 72 8.00 -7.19 12.23
C GLU A 72 6.97 -6.93 11.12
N LEU A 73 7.34 -6.10 10.15
CA LEU A 73 6.56 -5.82 8.96
C LEU A 73 7.18 -6.52 7.76
N ASN A 74 6.35 -7.08 6.88
CA ASN A 74 6.79 -7.68 5.63
C ASN A 74 7.09 -6.63 4.55
N GLU A 75 6.72 -5.38 4.80
CA GLU A 75 6.83 -4.24 3.88
C GLU A 75 7.20 -2.96 4.66
N SER A 76 7.40 -1.85 3.94
CA SER A 76 7.65 -0.55 4.58
C SER A 76 6.49 -0.12 5.47
N VAL A 77 6.80 0.55 6.59
CA VAL A 77 5.81 1.13 7.49
C VAL A 77 4.84 2.06 6.76
N TYR A 78 5.29 2.79 5.75
CA TYR A 78 4.44 3.69 4.96
C TYR A 78 3.40 2.93 4.13
N ILE A 79 3.79 1.78 3.56
CA ILE A 79 2.87 0.91 2.80
C ILE A 79 1.88 0.26 3.76
N THR A 80 2.34 -0.24 4.91
CA THR A 80 1.44 -0.83 5.91
C THR A 80 0.41 0.20 6.40
N LEU A 81 0.83 1.44 6.67
CA LEU A 81 -0.09 2.52 7.04
C LEU A 81 -1.05 2.87 5.89
N ALA A 82 -0.57 2.88 4.65
CA ALA A 82 -1.41 3.10 3.48
C ALA A 82 -2.49 2.03 3.31
N ARG A 83 -2.15 0.75 3.52
CA ARG A 83 -3.12 -0.36 3.52
C ARG A 83 -4.17 -0.18 4.62
N ILE A 84 -3.74 0.18 5.84
CA ILE A 84 -4.67 0.47 6.95
C ILE A 84 -5.64 1.61 6.60
N ILE A 85 -5.15 2.67 5.96
CA ILE A 85 -5.97 3.81 5.51
C ILE A 85 -6.94 3.37 4.40
N TYR A 86 -6.44 2.64 3.40
CA TYR A 86 -7.23 2.16 2.28
C TYR A 86 -8.35 1.22 2.74
N GLU A 87 -8.06 0.26 3.63
CA GLU A 87 -9.05 -0.63 4.24
C GLU A 87 -10.20 0.13 4.91
N ARG A 88 -9.96 1.34 5.43
CA ARG A 88 -10.99 2.14 6.08
C ARG A 88 -11.90 2.87 5.09
N GLN A 89 -11.40 3.13 3.88
CA GLN A 89 -12.10 3.86 2.80
C GLN A 89 -12.96 2.94 1.91
N LYS A 90 -12.70 1.63 1.94
CA LYS A 90 -13.49 0.60 1.25
C LYS A 90 -14.81 0.34 1.97
#